data_AF-A0A4P9ZVF5-F1
#
_entry.id   AF-A0A4P9ZVF5-F1
#
_cell.length_a   1.000
_cell.length_b   1.000
_cell.length_c   1.000
_cell.angle_alpha   90.00
_cell.angle_beta   90.00
_cell.angle_gamma   90.00
#
_symmetry.space_group_name_H-M   'P 1'
#
loop_
_entity.id
_entity.type
_entity.pdbx_description
1 polymer ?
#
loop_
_entity_poly.entity_id
_entity_poly.type
_entity_poly.pdbx_seq_one_letter_code
_entity_poly.pdbx_strand_id
1 'polypeptide(L)'
;MSPSGPGGGGSLTPVTAPHTPHKSPPPLGSASAATGKLEKPRETYSTLIARAILASPGRMARLSTIYRWISDHYPYFQTKESQGWQNSVRHNLSLNKSFIRIPADHFSNGGGKGDYWTIHSAHLEKF
;
A
#
# COMPACT_ATOMS: atom_id res chain seq x y z
N MET A 1 -74.46 23.61 -2.65
CA MET A 1 -73.71 23.21 -3.86
C MET A 1 -72.61 22.26 -3.41
N SER A 2 -72.79 20.97 -3.65
CA SER A 2 -71.74 19.94 -3.59
C SER A 2 -70.81 20.08 -4.81
N PRO A 3 -69.60 19.49 -4.79
CA PRO A 3 -69.40 18.09 -5.23
C PRO A 3 -68.54 17.29 -4.21
N SER A 4 -68.80 16.03 -3.88
CA SER A 4 -68.78 14.77 -4.66
C SER A 4 -67.40 14.37 -5.20
N GLY A 5 -66.80 13.31 -4.64
CA GLY A 5 -65.61 12.65 -5.21
C GLY A 5 -64.88 11.69 -4.26
N PRO A 6 -64.84 10.35 -4.50
CA PRO A 6 -64.53 9.32 -3.50
C PRO A 6 -63.18 8.60 -3.67
N GLY A 7 -62.77 7.87 -2.63
CA GLY A 7 -62.50 6.42 -2.73
C GLY A 7 -61.06 5.91 -2.95
N GLY A 8 -60.75 4.81 -2.25
CA GLY A 8 -59.72 3.81 -2.60
C GLY A 8 -58.36 4.06 -1.93
N GLY A 9 -57.74 3.14 -1.19
CA GLY A 9 -57.90 1.69 -1.14
C GLY A 9 -56.57 1.03 -1.51
N GLY A 10 -56.02 0.24 -0.58
CA GLY A 10 -54.91 -0.69 -0.81
C GLY A 10 -53.51 -0.06 -0.72
N SER A 11 -52.46 -0.78 -0.35
CA SER A 11 -52.33 -2.11 0.22
C SER A 11 -50.90 -2.17 0.77
N LEU A 12 -50.73 -2.92 1.85
CA LEU A 12 -49.43 -3.29 2.40
C LEU A 12 -48.59 -3.98 1.31
N THR A 13 -47.39 -3.48 1.05
CA THR A 13 -46.36 -4.26 0.35
C THR A 13 -45.16 -4.45 1.28
N PRO A 14 -44.69 -5.70 1.45
CA PRO A 14 -43.50 -6.00 2.22
C PRO A 14 -42.26 -5.70 1.39
N VAL A 15 -41.31 -4.92 1.95
CA VAL A 15 -39.98 -4.76 1.36
C VAL A 15 -39.21 -6.08 1.52
N THR A 16 -39.32 -6.92 0.49
CA THR A 16 -38.41 -8.06 0.31
C THR A 16 -37.08 -7.48 -0.15
N ALA A 17 -36.08 -7.48 0.71
CA ALA A 17 -34.69 -7.28 0.32
C ALA A 17 -34.13 -8.60 -0.21
N PRO A 18 -33.64 -8.67 -1.47
CA PRO A 18 -32.82 -9.78 -1.88
C PRO A 18 -31.36 -9.34 -2.06
N HIS A 19 -30.49 -10.34 -1.96
CA HIS A 19 -29.14 -10.42 -2.53
C HIS A 19 -28.03 -9.51 -1.95
N THR A 20 -27.28 -10.09 -1.02
CA THR A 20 -25.83 -9.91 -0.94
C THR A 20 -25.16 -10.38 -2.23
N PRO A 21 -24.39 -9.56 -2.97
CA PRO A 21 -23.48 -10.07 -3.97
C PRO A 21 -22.18 -10.50 -3.28
N HIS A 22 -21.98 -11.81 -3.20
CA HIS A 22 -20.67 -12.43 -3.00
C HIS A 22 -19.66 -11.81 -3.97
N LYS A 23 -18.72 -11.03 -3.46
CA LYS A 23 -17.55 -10.59 -4.22
C LYS A 23 -16.41 -11.55 -3.93
N SER A 24 -16.26 -12.55 -4.79
CA SER A 24 -15.11 -13.45 -4.82
C SER A 24 -13.79 -12.67 -4.80
N PRO A 25 -12.73 -13.18 -4.14
CA PRO A 25 -11.41 -12.57 -4.26
C PRO A 25 -10.92 -12.68 -5.72
N PRO A 26 -10.18 -11.69 -6.24
CA PRO A 26 -9.62 -11.79 -7.59
C PRO A 26 -8.59 -12.93 -7.66
N PRO A 27 -8.51 -13.66 -8.78
CA PRO A 27 -7.58 -14.76 -8.93
C PRO A 27 -6.13 -14.27 -8.94
N LEU A 28 -5.29 -15.02 -8.24
CA LEU A 28 -3.84 -14.94 -8.27
C LEU A 28 -3.35 -15.27 -9.69
N GLY A 29 -2.63 -14.35 -10.33
CA GLY A 29 -1.87 -14.65 -11.54
C GLY A 29 -2.43 -14.07 -12.83
N SER A 30 -1.88 -12.94 -13.25
CA SER A 30 -1.64 -12.68 -14.67
C SER A 30 -0.38 -11.82 -14.78
N ALA A 31 0.73 -12.50 -15.02
CA ALA A 31 1.91 -11.89 -15.61
C ALA A 31 1.51 -11.42 -17.02
N SER A 32 1.12 -10.15 -17.14
CA SER A 32 0.91 -9.51 -18.44
C SER A 32 2.22 -8.84 -18.86
N ALA A 33 2.97 -9.54 -19.70
CA ALA A 33 3.97 -8.91 -20.54
C ALA A 33 3.22 -8.18 -21.67
N ALA A 34 3.04 -6.86 -21.54
CA ALA A 34 2.52 -6.00 -22.61
C ALA A 34 3.01 -4.55 -22.44
N THR A 35 3.96 -4.15 -23.30
CA THR A 35 4.13 -2.79 -23.83
C THR A 35 3.98 -1.58 -22.88
N GLY A 36 5.07 -1.22 -22.21
CA GLY A 36 5.62 0.15 -22.24
C GLY A 36 4.93 1.27 -21.45
N LYS A 37 3.89 1.03 -20.67
CA LYS A 37 3.45 2.01 -19.66
C LYS A 37 4.11 1.65 -18.34
N LEU A 38 4.95 2.54 -17.83
CA LEU A 38 5.48 2.44 -16.48
C LEU A 38 4.28 2.61 -15.53
N GLU A 39 3.60 1.52 -15.20
CA GLU A 39 2.41 1.56 -14.37
C GLU A 39 2.78 1.59 -12.89
N LYS A 40 1.98 2.32 -12.12
CA LYS A 40 2.14 2.37 -10.67
C LYS A 40 1.99 0.96 -10.10
N PRO A 41 2.93 0.49 -9.26
CA PRO A 41 2.80 -0.81 -8.60
C PRO A 41 1.50 -0.90 -7.81
N ARG A 42 0.84 -2.06 -7.85
CA ARG A 42 -0.38 -2.35 -7.06
C ARG A 42 -0.09 -2.46 -5.56
N GLU A 43 1.19 -2.55 -5.21
CA GLU A 43 1.67 -2.72 -3.85
C GLU A 43 1.67 -1.44 -3.05
N THR A 44 1.48 -1.58 -1.74
CA THR A 44 1.55 -0.44 -0.83
C THR A 44 3.00 -0.03 -0.58
N TYR A 45 3.23 1.23 -0.19
CA TYR A 45 4.57 1.67 0.19
C TYR A 45 5.18 0.82 1.31
N SER A 46 4.37 0.32 2.24
CA SER A 46 4.89 -0.58 3.29
C SER A 46 5.42 -1.89 2.74
N THR A 47 4.74 -2.51 1.77
CA THR A 47 5.23 -3.70 1.06
C THR A 47 6.52 -3.40 0.30
N LEU A 48 6.58 -2.27 -0.41
CA LEU A 48 7.77 -1.86 -1.16
C LEU A 48 8.99 -1.62 -0.25
N ILE A 49 8.78 -0.93 0.87
CA ILE A 49 9.83 -0.69 1.89
C ILE A 49 10.29 -2.01 2.49
N ALA A 50 9.35 -2.91 2.84
CA ALA A 50 9.69 -4.19 3.43
C ALA A 50 10.57 -5.02 2.51
N ARG A 51 10.22 -5.12 1.22
CA ARG A 51 11.05 -5.83 0.22
C ARG A 51 12.45 -5.23 0.09
N ALA A 52 12.57 -3.90 0.09
CA ALA A 52 13.87 -3.24 0.06
C ALA A 52 14.74 -3.59 1.29
N ILE A 53 14.14 -3.63 2.48
CA ILE A 53 14.83 -3.99 3.72
C ILE A 53 15.22 -5.48 3.72
N LEU A 54 14.30 -6.37 3.31
CA LEU A 54 14.54 -7.82 3.27
C LEU A 54 15.61 -8.21 2.25
N ALA A 55 15.71 -7.48 1.13
CA ALA A 55 16.75 -7.66 0.13
C ALA A 55 18.12 -7.08 0.56
N SER A 56 18.16 -6.26 1.62
CA SER A 56 19.40 -5.65 2.08
C SER A 56 20.16 -6.55 3.06
N PRO A 57 21.51 -6.53 3.05
CA PRO A 57 22.32 -7.27 4.02
C PRO A 57 21.92 -6.95 5.46
N GLY A 58 21.89 -7.97 6.32
CA GLY A 58 21.48 -7.80 7.72
C GLY A 58 20.00 -7.44 7.92
N ARG A 59 19.16 -7.56 6.89
CA ARG A 59 17.73 -7.20 6.91
C ARG A 59 17.51 -5.77 7.42
N MET A 60 18.40 -4.87 7.04
CA MET A 60 18.36 -3.47 7.42
C MET A 60 18.87 -2.60 6.28
N ALA A 61 18.28 -1.41 6.12
CA ALA A 61 18.59 -0.51 5.02
C ALA A 61 18.56 0.95 5.49
N ARG A 62 19.41 1.79 4.90
CA ARG A 62 19.28 3.25 5.02
C ARG A 62 18.17 3.75 4.11
N LEU A 63 17.65 4.94 4.41
CA LEU A 63 16.63 5.61 3.59
C LEU A 63 17.05 5.74 2.11
N SER A 64 18.30 6.11 1.85
CA SER A 64 18.85 6.21 0.49
C SER A 64 18.85 4.87 -0.25
N THR A 65 19.17 3.79 0.44
CA THR A 65 19.11 2.43 -0.11
C THR A 65 17.68 2.03 -0.46
N ILE A 66 16.70 2.35 0.41
CA ILE A 66 15.29 2.08 0.15
C ILE A 66 14.81 2.84 -1.09
N TYR A 67 15.18 4.11 -1.23
CA TYR A 67 14.83 4.89 -2.42
C TYR A 67 15.37 4.25 -3.70
N ARG A 68 16.67 3.95 -3.72
CA ARG A 68 17.32 3.34 -4.88
C ARG A 68 16.69 1.99 -5.22
N TRP A 69 16.50 1.12 -4.22
CA TRP A 69 15.91 -0.19 -4.46
C TRP A 69 14.51 -0.08 -5.09
N ILE A 70 13.66 0.82 -4.58
CA ILE A 70 12.31 1.03 -5.13
C ILE A 70 12.37 1.56 -6.57
N SER A 71 13.20 2.56 -6.86
CA SER A 71 13.30 3.12 -8.22
C SER A 71 13.85 2.12 -9.22
N ASP A 72 14.80 1.26 -8.80
CA ASP A 72 15.45 0.29 -9.66
C ASP A 72 14.52 -0.87 -10.03
N HIS A 73 13.66 -1.30 -9.09
CA HIS A 73 12.74 -2.43 -9.29
C HIS A 73 11.38 -2.01 -9.87
N TYR A 74 10.98 -0.76 -9.66
CA TYR A 74 9.70 -0.23 -10.14
C TYR A 74 9.96 1.08 -10.89
N PRO A 75 10.27 1.02 -12.20
CA PRO A 75 10.71 2.20 -12.95
C PRO A 75 9.66 3.32 -13.04
N TYR A 76 8.40 3.04 -12.71
CA TYR A 76 7.37 4.08 -12.47
C TYR A 76 7.85 5.20 -11.53
N PHE A 77 8.62 4.88 -10.48
CA PHE A 77 9.09 5.89 -9.52
C PHE A 77 10.23 6.77 -10.04
N GLN A 78 10.73 6.52 -11.25
CA GLN A 78 11.69 7.38 -11.94
C GLN A 78 10.98 8.42 -12.83
N THR A 79 9.67 8.29 -13.05
CA THR A 79 8.95 9.18 -13.97
C THR A 79 8.53 10.48 -13.30
N LYS A 80 8.25 11.51 -14.12
CA LYS A 80 7.77 12.81 -13.63
C LYS A 80 6.42 12.68 -12.91
N GLU A 81 5.57 11.75 -13.32
CA GLU A 81 4.23 11.54 -12.75
C GLU A 81 4.29 11.03 -11.30
N SER A 82 5.43 10.50 -10.86
CA SER A 82 5.59 9.94 -9.52
C SER A 82 6.06 10.95 -8.46
N GLN A 83 6.08 12.26 -8.73
CA GLN A 83 6.57 13.27 -7.78
C GLN A 83 6.03 13.05 -6.35
N GLY A 84 6.92 13.12 -5.36
CA GLY A 84 6.55 13.05 -3.94
C GLY A 84 6.51 11.63 -3.34
N TRP A 85 6.73 10.57 -4.10
CA TRP A 85 6.76 9.19 -3.55
C TRP A 85 7.77 9.00 -2.42
N GLN A 86 8.91 9.70 -2.47
CA GLN A 86 9.92 9.68 -1.40
C GLN A 86 9.39 10.24 -0.07
N ASN A 87 8.46 11.19 -0.13
CA ASN A 87 7.80 11.71 1.06
C ASN A 87 6.86 10.66 1.66
N SER A 88 6.09 9.98 0.82
CA SER A 88 5.26 8.85 1.25
C SER A 88 6.10 7.74 1.87
N VAL A 89 7.31 7.47 1.36
CA VAL A 89 8.24 6.51 1.97
C VAL A 89 8.69 6.95 3.36
N ARG A 90 9.15 8.21 3.53
CA ARG A 90 9.55 8.72 4.86
C ARG A 90 8.40 8.70 5.86
N HIS A 91 7.22 9.10 5.41
CA HIS A 91 6.02 9.07 6.23
C HIS A 91 5.69 7.65 6.70
N ASN A 92 5.76 6.64 5.81
CA ASN A 92 5.49 5.25 6.16
C ASN A 92 6.50 4.69 7.15
N LEU A 93 7.78 5.01 7.00
CA LEU A 93 8.84 4.55 7.93
C LEU A 93 8.57 5.03 9.36
N SER A 94 8.12 6.27 9.53
CA SER A 94 7.83 6.81 10.86
C SER A 94 6.45 6.42 11.40
N LEU A 95 5.44 6.26 10.54
CA LEU A 95 4.06 5.98 10.97
C LEU A 95 3.81 4.51 11.26
N ASN A 96 4.38 3.60 10.47
CA ASN A 96 4.08 2.18 10.57
C ASN A 96 4.99 1.49 11.59
N LYS A 97 4.39 0.92 12.65
CA LYS A 97 5.06 0.12 13.69
C LYS A 97 5.79 -1.13 13.16
N SER A 98 5.59 -1.48 11.90
CA SER A 98 6.37 -2.50 11.19
C SER A 98 7.83 -2.11 11.02
N PHE A 99 8.15 -0.82 10.96
CA PHE A 99 9.51 -0.35 10.74
C PHE A 99 10.05 0.29 12.01
N ILE A 100 11.27 -0.10 12.36
CA ILE A 100 11.98 0.46 13.52
C ILE A 100 13.31 1.04 13.08
N ARG A 101 13.67 2.16 13.71
CA ARG A 101 14.90 2.90 13.46
C ARG A 101 16.01 2.39 14.38
N ILE A 102 17.16 2.05 13.81
CA ILE A 102 18.37 1.68 14.53
C ILE A 102 19.40 2.79 14.34
N PRO A 103 19.88 3.44 15.42
CA PRO A 103 20.90 4.48 15.33
C PRO A 103 22.16 3.97 14.61
N ALA A 104 22.67 4.76 13.66
CA ALA A 104 23.86 4.36 12.89
C ALA A 104 25.11 4.16 13.76
N ASP A 105 25.21 4.87 14.89
CA ASP A 105 26.31 4.80 15.85
C ASP A 105 26.46 3.41 16.50
N HIS A 106 25.42 2.57 16.46
CA HIS A 106 25.47 1.19 16.93
C HIS A 106 26.31 0.29 16.02
N PHE A 107 26.60 0.71 14.79
CA PHE A 107 27.45 -0.04 13.86
C PHE A 107 28.84 0.58 13.90
N SER A 108 29.82 -0.20 14.35
CA SER A 108 31.18 0.17 14.78
C SER A 108 32.05 0.94 13.76
N ASN A 109 31.51 1.27 12.60
CA ASN A 109 32.18 1.97 11.54
C ASN A 109 31.24 3.08 11.08
N GLY A 110 31.31 4.26 11.71
CA GLY A 110 30.42 5.43 11.58
C GLY A 110 29.98 5.72 10.15
N GLY A 111 29.00 4.95 9.69
CA GLY A 111 28.82 4.67 8.27
C GLY A 111 27.93 5.73 7.66
N GLY A 112 28.51 6.87 7.31
CA GLY A 112 27.82 7.93 6.58
C GLY A 112 26.56 8.47 7.27
N LYS A 113 25.84 9.31 6.53
CA LYS A 113 24.68 10.04 7.05
C LYS A 113 23.44 9.15 7.14
N GLY A 114 22.88 9.04 8.34
CA GLY A 114 21.51 8.59 8.59
C GLY A 114 21.39 7.19 9.20
N ASP A 115 20.31 7.01 9.96
CA ASP A 115 19.96 5.78 10.67
C ASP A 115 19.57 4.63 9.73
N TYR A 116 19.67 3.41 10.25
CA TYR A 116 19.17 2.22 9.59
C TYR A 116 17.70 1.98 9.94
N TRP A 117 16.99 1.35 9.02
CA TRP A 117 15.63 0.87 9.20
C TRP A 117 15.60 -0.64 9.05
N THR A 118 14.88 -1.31 9.95
CA THR A 118 14.59 -2.74 9.86
C THR A 118 13.12 -3.01 10.10
N ILE A 119 12.68 -4.24 9.87
CA ILE A 119 11.33 -4.70 10.14
C ILE A 119 11.28 -5.26 11.56
N HIS A 120 10.31 -4.81 12.35
CA HIS A 120 10.04 -5.36 13.68
C HIS A 120 9.71 -6.85 13.57
N SER A 121 10.33 -7.69 14.41
CA SER A 121 10.19 -9.15 14.35
C SER A 121 8.73 -9.62 14.38
N ALA A 122 7.89 -9.03 15.24
CA ALA A 122 6.46 -9.34 15.32
C ALA A 122 5.65 -9.05 14.04
N HIS A 123 6.20 -8.29 13.11
CA HIS A 123 5.54 -7.90 11.86
C HIS A 123 6.22 -8.52 10.62
N LEU A 124 7.22 -9.38 10.80
CA LEU A 124 7.98 -9.95 9.69
C LEU A 124 7.10 -10.83 8.79
N GLU A 125 6.28 -11.71 9.38
CA GLU A 125 5.37 -12.63 8.67
C GLU A 125 4.31 -11.93 7.80
N LYS A 126 4.14 -10.62 7.96
CA LYS A 126 3.20 -9.82 7.17
C LYS A 126 3.72 -9.54 5.76
N PHE A 127 5.03 -9.62 5.52
CA PHE A 127 5.69 -9.15 4.31
C PHE A 127 6.43 -10.28 3.58
#